data_AF-A0A5N5V4Q8-F1
#
_entry.id   AF-A0A5N5V4Q8-F1
#
_cell.length_a   1.000
_cell.length_b   1.000
_cell.length_c   1.000
_cell.angle_alpha   90.00
_cell.angle_beta   90.00
_cell.angle_gamma   90.00
#
_symmetry.space_group_name_H-M   'P 1'
#
loop_
_entity.id
_entity.type
_entity.pdbx_description
1 polymer ?
#
loop_
_entity_poly.entity_id
_entity_poly.type
_entity_poly.pdbx_seq_one_letter_code
_entity_poly.pdbx_strand_id
1 'polypeptide(L)' 'MWRDMATTLAAAPLGDPNTAVVLGRPGGPLFRPSEVARLGYLAGIVATILR' A
#
# COMPACT_ATOMS: atom_id res chain seq x y z
N MET A 1 -16.66 14.03 -15.13
CA MET A 1 -16.60 14.79 -13.87
C MET A 1 -15.64 14.07 -12.93
N TRP A 2 -14.47 14.64 -12.66
CA TRP A 2 -13.61 14.16 -11.56
C TRP A 2 -14.25 14.64 -10.25
N ARG A 3 -14.45 13.74 -9.29
CA ARG A 3 -14.98 14.07 -7.96
C ARG A 3 -13.85 13.93 -6.96
N ASP A 4 -13.72 14.93 -6.08
CA ASP A 4 -12.85 14.83 -4.92
C ASP A 4 -13.40 13.71 -4.01
N MET A 5 -12.68 12.59 -4.01
CA MET A 5 -12.90 11.50 -3.07
C MET A 5 -11.71 11.55 -2.14
N ALA A 6 -11.94 11.89 -0.86
CA ALA A 6 -10.91 11.83 0.18
C ALA A 6 -10.35 10.40 0.25
N THR A 7 -9.29 10.15 -0.52
CA THR A 7 -8.73 8.81 -0.74
C THR A 7 -7.47 8.73 0.06
N THR A 8 -7.46 7.82 1.04
CA THR A 8 -6.23 7.52 1.77
C THR A 8 -5.43 6.51 0.98
N LEU A 9 -4.11 6.69 0.93
CA LEU A 9 -3.16 5.78 0.29
C LEU A 9 -2.22 5.14 1.33
N ALA A 10 -1.88 3.87 1.12
CA ALA A 10 -0.77 3.20 1.78
C ALA A 10 0.10 2.52 0.71
N ALA A 11 1.42 2.54 0.90
CA ALA A 11 2.37 1.98 -0.05
C ALA A 11 3.43 1.13 0.65
N ALA A 12 3.90 0.08 -0.04
CA ALA A 12 5.03 -0.72 0.38
C ALA A 12 5.90 -1.12 -0.84
N PRO A 13 7.23 -1.18 -0.69
CA PRO A 13 8.12 -1.63 -1.77
C PRO A 13 7.89 -3.11 -2.09
N LEU A 14 8.09 -3.50 -3.36
CA LEU A 14 7.89 -4.86 -3.85
C LEU A 14 9.11 -5.36 -4.62
N GLY A 15 10.13 -5.80 -3.89
CA GLY A 15 11.30 -6.52 -4.42
C GLY A 15 12.34 -5.67 -5.17
N ASP A 16 11.91 -4.72 -6.00
CA ASP A 16 12.78 -3.77 -6.72
C ASP A 16 12.64 -2.35 -6.15
N PRO A 17 13.72 -1.54 -6.08
CA PRO A 17 13.67 -0.16 -5.58
C PRO A 17 12.67 0.76 -6.33
N ASN A 18 12.30 0.41 -7.56
CA ASN A 18 11.39 1.17 -8.42
C ASN A 18 9.98 0.58 -8.49
N THR A 19 9.70 -0.49 -7.73
CA THR A 19 8.40 -1.17 -7.73
C THR A 19 7.76 -1.10 -6.34
N ALA A 20 6.50 -0.66 -6.29
CA ALA A 20 5.73 -0.59 -5.04
C ALA A 20 4.29 -1.05 -5.25
N VAL A 21 3.71 -1.65 -4.22
CA VAL A 21 2.27 -1.89 -4.12
C VAL A 21 1.61 -0.70 -3.44
N VAL A 22 0.52 -0.21 -4.01
CA VAL A 22 -0.26 0.90 -3.47
C VAL A 22 -1.70 0.46 -3.25
N LEU A 23 -2.23 0.74 -2.07
CA LEU A 23 -3.63 0.52 -1.71
C LEU A 23 -4.33 1.85 -1.51
N GLY A 24 -5.48 2.02 -2.18
CA GLY A 24 -6.35 3.18 -2.02
C GLY A 24 -7.65 2.83 -1.31
N ARG A 25 -8.06 3.67 -0.35
CA ARG A 25 -9.37 3.59 0.32
C ARG A 25 -10.12 4.92 0.18
N PRO A 26 -11.18 4.97 -0.64
CA PRO A 26 -12.01 6.17 -0.76
C PRO A 26 -12.89 6.37 0.49
N GLY A 27 -12.99 7.60 0.99
CA GLY A 27 -13.97 8.03 2.01
C GLY A 27 -13.82 7.42 3.40
N GLY A 28 -12.76 6.65 3.65
CA GLY A 28 -12.51 5.99 4.94
C GLY A 28 -11.55 6.76 5.84
N PRO A 29 -11.39 6.36 7.11
CA PRO A 29 -10.38 6.93 8.00
C PRO A 29 -8.96 6.71 7.46
N LEU A 30 -7.95 7.33 8.09
CA LEU A 30 -6.56 7.03 7.74
C LEU A 30 -6.23 5.56 7.99
N PHE A 31 -5.29 4.98 7.23
CA PHE A 31 -4.76 3.66 7.54
C PHE A 31 -4.11 3.68 8.92
N ARG A 32 -4.44 2.70 9.74
CA ARG A 32 -3.81 2.53 11.05
C ARG A 32 -2.34 2.15 10.85
N PRO A 33 -1.43 2.54 11.75
CA PRO A 33 -0.03 2.14 11.67
C PRO A 33 0.16 0.62 11.52
N SER A 34 -0.68 -0.18 12.18
CA SER A 34 -0.64 -1.65 12.07
C SER A 34 -1.10 -2.19 10.71
N GLU A 35 -1.96 -1.48 9.99
CA GLU A 35 -2.36 -1.84 8.61
C GLU A 35 -1.20 -1.59 7.65
N VAL A 36 -0.51 -0.45 7.79
CA VAL A 36 0.68 -0.12 6.97
C VAL A 36 1.83 -1.10 7.24
N ALA A 37 2.09 -1.42 8.51
CA ALA A 37 3.11 -2.39 8.87
C ALA A 37 2.84 -3.79 8.28
N ARG A 38 1.58 -4.24 8.31
CA ARG A 38 1.18 -5.53 7.71
C ARG A 38 1.33 -5.53 6.19
N LEU A 39 1.00 -4.42 5.52
CA LEU A 39 1.23 -4.27 4.08
C LEU A 39 2.72 -4.42 3.75
N GLY A 40 3.60 -3.76 4.52
CA GLY A 40 5.05 -3.88 4.36
C GLY A 40 5.56 -5.32 4.57
N TYR A 41 5.09 -6.00 5.61
CA TYR A 41 5.47 -7.39 5.89
C TYR A 41 5.04 -8.34 4.75
N LEU A 42 3.79 -8.23 4.30
CA LEU A 42 3.28 -9.05 3.20
C LEU A 42 4.04 -8.77 1.90
N ALA A 43 4.26 -7.50 1.57
CA ALA A 43 5.04 -7.12 0.39
C ALA A 43 6.48 -7.66 0.45
N GLY A 44 7.08 -7.69 1.64
CA GLY A 44 8.39 -8.31 1.87
C GLY A 44 8.40 -9.81 1.61
N ILE A 45 7.37 -10.55 2.00
CA ILE A 45 7.25 -11.99 1.67
C ILE A 45 7.07 -12.18 0.17
N VAL A 46 6.17 -11.43 -0.46
CA VAL A 46 5.93 -11.58 -1.91
C VAL A 46 7.20 -11.24 -2.70
N ALA A 47 7.96 -10.24 -2.26
CA ALA A 47 9.24 -9.88 -2.85
C ALA A 47 10.27 -11.03 -2.87
N THR A 48 10.24 -11.96 -1.91
CA THR A 48 11.15 -13.12 -1.95
C THR A 48 10.74 -14.18 -2.96
N ILE A 49 9.47 -14.22 -3.36
CA ILE A 49 8.93 -15.15 -4.36
C ILE A 49 9.15 -14.60 -5.79
N LEU A 50 9.15 -13.28 -5.95
CA LEU A 50 9.32 -12.62 -7.25
C LEU A 50 10.78 -12.56 -7.75
N ARG A 51 11.75 -12.96 -6.92
CA ARG A 51 13.17 -13.11 -7.28
C ARG A 51 13.42 -14.48 -7.91
#